data_AF-A0A7Y2Z8F8-F1
#
_entry.id   AF-A0A7Y2Z8F8-F1
#
_cell.length_a   1.000
_cell.length_b   1.000
_cell.length_c   1.000
_cell.angle_alpha   90.00
_cell.angle_beta   90.00
_cell.angle_gamma   90.00
#
_symmetry.space_group_name_H-M   'P 1'
#
loop_
_entity.id
_entity.type
_entity.pdbx_description
1 polymer ?
#
loop_
_entity_poly.entity_id
_entity_poly.type
_entity_poly.pdbx_seq_one_letter_code
_entity_poly.pdbx_strand_id
1 'polypeptide(L)'
;LLGILLGFVAFLWKGNIFLSLVIGTALAGNTLVAVTVGGILPLLLKKLRIDPALVSSPLLTTVTDMCGFFLVLSLASAVLPRISG
;
A
#
# COMPACT_ATOMS: atom_id res chain seq x y z
N LEU A 1 10.75 1.72 6.59
CA LEU A 1 10.60 2.12 8.01
C LEU A 1 9.17 1.95 8.50
N LEU A 2 8.19 2.60 7.85
CA LEU A 2 6.78 2.56 8.26
C LEU A 2 6.20 1.14 8.37
N GLY A 3 6.49 0.28 7.38
CA GLY A 3 6.01 -1.12 7.40
C GLY A 3 6.58 -1.94 8.56
N ILE A 4 7.83 -1.71 8.95
CA ILE A 4 8.44 -2.38 10.10
C ILE A 4 7.77 -1.91 11.39
N LEU A 5 7.53 -0.60 11.52
CA LEU A 5 6.84 0.00 12.66
C LEU A 5 5.43 -0.56 12.83
N LEU A 6 4.60 -0.52 11.77
CA LEU A 6 3.23 -1.06 11.87
C LEU A 6 3.20 -2.58 12.00
N GLY A 7 4.13 -3.31 11.38
CA GLY A 7 4.24 -4.76 11.57
C GLY A 7 4.57 -5.11 13.03
N PHE A 8 5.46 -4.35 13.66
CA PHE A 8 5.80 -4.53 15.08
C PHE A 8 4.62 -4.18 16.00
N VAL A 9 3.93 -3.08 15.75
CA VAL A 9 2.70 -2.72 16.50
C VAL A 9 1.63 -3.80 16.33
N ALA A 10 1.42 -4.32 15.12
CA ALA A 10 0.49 -5.40 14.86
C ALA A 10 0.87 -6.71 15.59
N PHE A 11 2.17 -6.97 15.73
CA PHE A 11 2.67 -8.11 16.51
C PHE A 11 2.34 -7.97 17.99
N LEU A 12 2.61 -6.80 18.58
CA LEU A 12 2.27 -6.53 19.98
C LEU A 12 0.77 -6.61 20.24
N TRP A 13 -0.06 -6.22 19.26
CA TRP A 13 -1.51 -6.20 19.45
C TRP A 13 -2.15 -7.58 19.29
N LYS A 14 -1.78 -8.33 18.24
CA LYS A 14 -2.47 -9.58 17.86
C LYS A 14 -1.69 -10.85 18.22
N GLY A 15 -0.40 -10.74 18.56
CA GLY A 15 0.48 -11.87 18.89
C GLY A 15 0.73 -12.85 17.72
N ASN A 16 0.22 -12.57 16.53
CA ASN A 16 0.31 -13.47 15.38
C ASN A 16 1.37 -12.98 14.39
N ILE A 17 2.46 -13.74 14.29
CA ILE A 17 3.62 -13.41 13.43
C ILE A 17 3.24 -13.29 11.94
N PHE A 18 2.31 -14.12 11.45
CA PHE A 18 1.88 -14.11 10.06
C PHE A 18 1.07 -12.85 9.74
N LEU A 19 0.18 -12.44 10.64
CA LEU A 19 -0.60 -11.22 10.48
C LEU A 19 0.30 -9.98 10.47
N SER A 20 1.27 -9.93 11.39
CA SER A 20 2.27 -8.86 11.45
C SER A 20 3.11 -8.76 10.18
N LEU A 21 3.51 -9.92 9.63
CA LEU A 21 4.25 -9.99 8.38
C LEU A 21 3.40 -9.46 7.21
N VAL A 22 2.13 -9.87 7.12
CA VAL A 22 1.19 -9.39 6.10
C VAL A 22 1.04 -7.87 6.18
N ILE A 23 0.76 -7.32 7.35
CA ILE A 23 0.56 -5.87 7.53
C ILE A 23 1.84 -5.10 7.22
N GLY A 24 2.98 -5.55 7.74
CA GLY A 24 4.25 -4.85 7.54
C GLY A 24 4.73 -4.87 6.10
N THR A 25 4.61 -6.02 5.42
CA THR A 25 4.99 -6.15 4.00
C THR A 25 4.02 -5.44 3.07
N ALA A 26 2.71 -5.52 3.34
CA ALA A 26 1.69 -4.80 2.57
C ALA A 26 1.89 -3.28 2.66
N LEU A 27 2.13 -2.75 3.86
CA LEU A 27 2.38 -1.31 4.03
C LEU A 27 3.68 -0.88 3.36
N ALA A 28 4.76 -1.65 3.50
CA ALA A 28 6.02 -1.35 2.82
C ALA A 28 5.83 -1.31 1.29
N GLY A 29 5.15 -2.31 0.73
CA GLY A 29 4.79 -2.35 -0.69
C GLY A 29 3.91 -1.17 -1.10
N ASN A 30 2.88 -0.85 -0.31
CA ASN A 30 1.99 0.27 -0.60
C ASN A 30 2.72 1.61 -0.61
N THR A 31 3.64 1.84 0.33
CA THR A 31 4.44 3.06 0.35
C THR A 31 5.34 3.20 -0.88
N LEU A 32 5.90 2.10 -1.38
CA LEU A 32 6.69 2.10 -2.60
C LEU A 32 5.83 2.44 -3.82
N VAL A 33 4.65 1.82 -3.92
CA VAL A 33 3.68 2.11 -4.99
C VAL A 33 3.21 3.57 -4.89
N ALA A 34 2.90 4.07 -3.70
CA ALA A 34 2.43 5.44 -3.50
C ALA A 34 3.45 6.49 -3.95
N VAL A 35 4.73 6.34 -3.58
CA VAL A 35 5.79 7.25 -4.03
C VAL A 35 5.99 7.16 -5.55
N THR A 36 5.94 5.95 -6.10
CA THR A 36 6.11 5.71 -7.53
C THR A 36 4.98 6.34 -8.34
N VAL A 37 3.72 6.07 -7.95
CA VAL A 37 2.53 6.65 -8.59
C VAL A 37 2.50 8.16 -8.40
N GLY A 38 2.82 8.67 -7.20
CA GLY A 38 2.88 10.11 -6.93
C GLY A 38 3.88 10.86 -7.81
N GLY A 39 5.01 10.22 -8.16
CA GLY A 39 5.99 10.79 -9.08
C GLY A 39 5.66 10.60 -10.57
N ILE A 40 5.14 9.43 -10.95
CA ILE A 40 4.88 9.08 -12.35
C ILE A 40 3.60 9.75 -12.88
N LEU A 41 2.55 9.84 -12.07
CA LEU A 41 1.23 10.30 -12.51
C LEU A 41 1.27 11.73 -13.09
N PRO A 42 1.95 12.72 -12.47
CA PRO A 42 2.10 14.07 -13.05
C PRO A 42 2.89 14.07 -14.36
N LEU A 43 3.94 13.23 -14.46
CA LEU A 43 4.78 13.12 -15.66
C LEU A 43 4.03 12.48 -16.82
N LEU A 44 3.21 11.46 -16.53
CA LEU A 44 2.38 10.78 -17.52
C LEU A 44 1.35 11.74 -18.11
N LEU A 45 0.71 12.56 -17.29
CA LEU A 45 -0.28 13.54 -17.76
C LEU A 45 0.35 14.64 -18.60
N LYS A 46 1.52 15.13 -18.18
CA LYS A 46 2.30 16.07 -18.99
C LYS A 46 2.61 15.48 -20.38
N LYS A 47 2.94 14.18 -20.46
CA LYS A 47 3.16 13.47 -21.73
C LYS A 47 1.87 13.35 -22.58
N LEU A 48 0.72 13.20 -21.94
CA LEU A 48 -0.60 13.16 -22.58
C LEU A 48 -1.17 14.56 -22.90
N ARG A 49 -0.41 15.64 -22.64
CA ARG A 49 -0.87 17.05 -22.77
C ARG A 49 -2.08 17.39 -21.88
N ILE A 50 -2.26 16.63 -20.81
CA ILE A 50 -3.25 16.92 -19.76
C ILE A 50 -2.54 17.74 -18.69
N ASP A 51 -3.19 18.80 -18.19
CA ASP A 51 -2.61 19.65 -17.15
C ASP A 51 -2.39 18.82 -15.87
N PRO A 52 -1.14 18.65 -15.40
CA PRO A 52 -0.87 17.93 -14.15
C PRO A 52 -1.54 18.58 -12.92
N ALA A 53 -1.96 19.85 -13.00
CA ALA A 53 -2.79 20.47 -11.97
C ALA A 53 -4.18 19.83 -11.84
N LEU A 54 -4.64 19.08 -12.86
CA LEU A 54 -5.86 18.28 -12.80
C LEU A 54 -5.73 17.03 -11.92
N VAL A 55 -4.50 16.56 -11.63
CA VAL A 55 -4.28 15.60 -10.54
C VAL A 55 -4.43 16.37 -9.27
N SER A 56 -5.68 16.49 -8.85
CA SER A 56 -6.00 16.92 -7.50
C SER A 56 -5.46 15.87 -6.53
N SER A 57 -5.02 16.33 -5.36
CA SER A 57 -4.60 15.47 -4.25
C SER A 57 -5.57 14.30 -4.00
N PRO A 58 -6.91 14.48 -4.09
CA PRO A 58 -7.88 13.40 -3.98
C PRO A 58 -7.72 12.25 -5.00
N LEU A 59 -7.40 12.53 -6.26
CA LEU A 59 -7.23 11.49 -7.28
C LEU A 59 -6.00 10.63 -6.99
N LEU A 60 -4.91 11.27 -6.57
CA LEU A 60 -3.71 10.52 -6.19
C LEU A 60 -3.99 9.62 -5.00
N THR A 61 -4.65 10.16 -3.97
CA THR A 61 -4.99 9.37 -2.77
C THR A 61 -5.90 8.20 -3.09
N THR A 62 -6.89 8.36 -3.98
CA THR A 62 -7.79 7.24 -4.34
C THR A 62 -7.06 6.11 -5.04
N VAL A 63 -6.14 6.41 -5.97
CA VAL A 63 -5.31 5.39 -6.63
C VAL A 63 -4.44 4.68 -5.61
N THR A 64 -3.79 5.42 -4.71
CA THR A 64 -2.95 4.80 -3.67
C THR A 64 -3.76 4.00 -2.66
N ASP A 65 -4.99 4.41 -2.34
CA ASP A 65 -5.89 3.67 -1.45
C ASP A 65 -6.33 2.36 -2.10
N MET A 66 -6.70 2.37 -3.39
CA MET A 66 -7.02 1.16 -4.14
C MET A 66 -5.84 0.18 -4.17
N CYS A 67 -4.63 0.66 -4.50
CA CYS A 67 -3.43 -0.17 -4.49
C CYS A 67 -3.12 -0.73 -3.09
N GLY A 68 -3.24 0.09 -2.05
CA GLY A 68 -3.00 -0.31 -0.67
C GLY A 68 -3.96 -1.39 -0.18
N PHE A 69 -5.26 -1.22 -0.43
CA PHE A 69 -6.26 -2.25 -0.15
C PHE A 69 -5.97 -3.53 -0.90
N PHE A 70 -5.64 -3.43 -2.19
CA PHE A 70 -5.35 -4.60 -3.01
C PHE A 70 -4.13 -5.38 -2.50
N LEU A 71 -3.06 -4.68 -2.11
CA LEU A 71 -1.86 -5.30 -1.53
C LEU A 71 -2.15 -6.02 -0.22
N VAL A 72 -2.88 -5.38 0.70
CA VAL A 72 -3.25 -6.00 1.99
C VAL A 72 -4.11 -7.23 1.76
N LEU A 73 -5.16 -7.14 0.95
CA LEU A 73 -6.08 -8.26 0.69
C LEU A 73 -5.41 -9.41 -0.06
N SER A 74 -4.55 -9.12 -1.02
CA SER A 74 -3.79 -10.14 -1.76
C SER A 74 -2.84 -10.90 -0.83
N LEU A 75 -2.06 -10.18 -0.01
CA LEU A 75 -1.14 -10.80 0.96
C LEU A 75 -1.89 -11.57 2.06
N ALA A 76 -2.98 -11.00 2.58
CA ALA A 76 -3.83 -11.69 3.54
C ALA A 76 -4.43 -12.97 2.97
N SER A 77 -4.92 -12.94 1.72
CA SER A 77 -5.48 -14.12 1.05
C SER A 77 -4.43 -15.19 0.79
N ALA A 78 -3.21 -14.81 0.41
CA ALA A 78 -2.11 -15.73 0.19
C ALA A 78 -1.65 -16.43 1.49
N VAL A 79 -1.78 -15.76 2.63
CA VAL A 79 -1.35 -16.27 3.95
C VAL A 79 -2.52 -16.83 4.76
N LEU A 80 -3.77 -16.66 4.30
CA LEU A 80 -5.00 -17.15 4.93
C LEU A 80 -4.92 -18.62 5.38
N PRO A 81 -4.38 -19.57 4.58
CA PRO A 81 -4.26 -20.96 5.00
C PRO A 81 -3.35 -21.17 6.22
N ARG A 82 -2.39 -20.27 6.46
CA ARG A 82 -1.47 -20.30 7.60
C ARG A 82 -1.94 -19.50 8.81
N ILE A 83 -3.01 -18.70 8.63
CA ILE A 83 -3.62 -17.91 9.72
C ILE A 83 -4.82 -18.66 10.30
N SER A 84 -5.45 -19.55 9.52
CA SER A 84 -6.67 -20.29 9.87
C SER A 84 -6.43 -21.73 10.37
N GLY A 85 -5.18 -22.18 10.46
CA GLY A 85 -4.78 -23.47 11.04
C GLY A 85 -3.95 -23.26 12.29
#